data_AF-A0A832K7C8-F1
#
_entry.id   AF-A0A832K7C8-F1
#
_cell.length_a   1.000
_cell.length_b   1.000
_cell.length_c   1.000
_cell.angle_alpha   90.00
_cell.angle_beta   90.00
_cell.angle_gamma   90.00
#
_symmetry.space_group_name_H-M   'P 1'
#
loop_
_entity.id
_entity.type
_entity.pdbx_description
1 polymer ?
#
loop_
_entity_poly.entity_id
_entity_poly.type
_entity_poly.pdbx_seq_one_letter_code
_entity_poly.pdbx_strand_id
1 'polypeptide(L)'
;LMDRSPSQDLIRQIRQLAEAVPQVELVEKCFVRKMGYHLYVDMHVHVDPEMTVARSHQIAHEVKNAICNRIPTVRDVLVHIEPAQPRSEHVQT
;
A
#
# COMPACT_ATOMS: atom_id res chain seq x y z
N LEU A 1 -17.54 13.69 -18.33
CA LEU A 1 -16.07 13.75 -18.49
C LEU A 1 -15.55 12.37 -18.12
N MET A 2 -14.97 11.62 -19.06
CA MET A 2 -14.61 10.21 -18.82
C MET A 2 -13.27 10.18 -18.06
N ASP A 3 -13.29 9.79 -16.79
CA ASP A 3 -12.07 9.60 -15.99
C ASP A 3 -11.26 8.45 -16.59
N ARG A 4 -10.10 8.77 -17.17
CA ARG A 4 -9.17 7.74 -17.62
C ARG A 4 -8.68 6.97 -16.40
N SER A 5 -8.79 5.65 -16.47
CA SER A 5 -8.19 4.74 -15.49
C SER A 5 -6.68 4.99 -15.42
N PRO A 6 -6.07 4.99 -14.22
CA PRO A 6 -4.62 5.10 -14.07
C PRO A 6 -3.89 4.03 -14.87
N SER A 7 -2.73 4.38 -15.43
CA SER A 7 -1.89 3.43 -16.16
C SER A 7 -1.37 2.32 -15.24
N GLN A 8 -1.22 1.12 -15.77
CA GLN A 8 -0.67 -0.02 -15.02
C GLN A 8 0.75 0.24 -14.51
N ASP A 9 1.57 1.01 -15.23
CA ASP A 9 2.91 1.42 -14.77
C ASP A 9 2.86 2.25 -13.49
N LEU A 10 1.94 3.21 -13.44
CA LEU A 10 1.74 4.04 -12.25
C LEU A 10 1.27 3.21 -11.04
N ILE A 11 0.34 2.27 -11.25
CA ILE A 11 -0.12 1.38 -10.18
C ILE A 11 1.04 0.52 -9.66
N ARG A 12 1.87 -0.03 -10.56
CA ARG A 12 3.09 -0.77 -10.19
C ARG A 12 4.06 0.11 -9.40
N GLN A 13 4.28 1.34 -9.84
CA GLN A 13 5.17 2.27 -9.16
C GLN A 13 4.69 2.59 -7.73
N ILE A 14 3.39 2.87 -7.55
CA ILE A 14 2.79 3.11 -6.23
C ILE A 14 2.99 1.90 -5.33
N ARG A 15 2.74 0.69 -5.85
CA ARG A 15 2.92 -0.55 -5.11
C ARG A 15 4.36 -0.78 -4.68
N GLN A 16 5.33 -0.57 -5.58
CA GLN A 16 6.76 -0.69 -5.27
C GLN A 16 7.21 0.29 -4.18
N LEU A 17 6.66 1.51 -4.16
CA LEU A 17 6.98 2.49 -3.11
C LEU A 17 6.46 2.06 -1.75
N ALA A 18 5.27 1.44 -1.69
CA ALA A 18 4.74 0.87 -0.46
C ALA A 18 5.56 -0.35 0.00
N GLU A 19 5.89 -1.27 -0.92
CA GLU A 19 6.70 -2.46 -0.63
C GLU A 19 8.14 -2.13 -0.20
N ALA A 20 8.64 -0.94 -0.53
CA ALA A 20 9.95 -0.46 -0.09
C ALA A 20 9.97 0.08 1.35
N VAL A 21 8.81 0.27 1.98
CA VAL A 21 8.73 0.71 3.39
C VAL A 21 9.10 -0.47 4.30
N PRO A 22 10.06 -0.31 5.24
CA PRO A 22 10.44 -1.39 6.13
C PRO A 22 9.25 -1.96 6.91
N GLN A 23 9.24 -3.28 7.10
CA GLN A 23 8.18 -4.03 7.80
C GLN A 23 6.83 -4.11 7.06
N VAL A 24 6.74 -3.61 5.83
CA VAL A 24 5.70 -4.04 4.90
C VAL A 24 6.09 -5.42 4.36
N GLU A 25 5.27 -6.43 4.63
CA GLU A 25 5.52 -7.78 4.15
C GLU A 25 4.95 -8.01 2.75
N LEU A 26 3.75 -7.48 2.52
CA LEU A 26 3.03 -7.61 1.25
C LEU A 26 2.05 -6.46 1.09
N VAL A 27 1.95 -5.91 -0.11
CA VAL A 27 0.76 -5.13 -0.50
C VAL A 27 -0.23 -6.12 -1.10
N GLU A 28 -1.39 -6.35 -0.50
CA GLU A 28 -2.38 -7.25 -1.13
C GLU A 28 -3.12 -6.50 -2.25
N LYS A 29 -3.72 -5.37 -1.89
CA LYS A 29 -4.54 -4.54 -2.79
C LYS A 29 -3.92 -3.17 -2.97
N CYS A 30 -4.05 -2.64 -4.19
CA CYS A 30 -3.66 -1.27 -4.54
C CYS A 30 -4.64 -0.74 -5.59
N PHE A 31 -5.67 -0.03 -5.15
CA PHE A 31 -6.66 0.59 -6.01
C PHE A 31 -6.39 2.08 -6.13
N VAL A 32 -6.29 2.57 -7.37
CA VAL A 32 -6.02 3.98 -7.65
C VAL A 32 -7.22 4.57 -8.36
N ARG A 33 -7.79 5.61 -7.77
CA ARG A 33 -8.90 6.38 -8.35
C ARG A 33 -8.45 7.79 -8.72
N LYS A 34 -8.92 8.29 -9.85
CA LYS A 34 -8.73 9.68 -10.27
C LYS A 34 -9.94 10.50 -9.87
N MET A 35 -9.71 11.67 -9.29
CA MET A 35 -10.75 12.66 -8.98
C MET A 35 -10.23 14.04 -9.37
N GLY A 36 -10.73 14.56 -10.50
CA GLY A 36 -10.19 15.79 -11.09
C GLY A 36 -8.74 15.62 -11.53
N TYR A 37 -7.83 16.44 -10.99
CA TYR A 37 -6.40 16.37 -11.28
C TYR A 37 -5.62 15.49 -10.29
N HIS A 38 -6.27 14.99 -9.26
CA HIS A 38 -5.64 14.25 -8.18
C HIS A 38 -5.92 12.76 -8.26
N LEU A 39 -5.00 11.98 -7.71
CA LEU A 39 -5.14 10.56 -7.49
C LEU A 39 -5.33 10.28 -6.00
N TYR A 40 -6.15 9.28 -5.71
CA TYR A 40 -6.35 8.75 -4.36
C TYR A 40 -6.10 7.26 -4.43
N VAL A 41 -5.40 6.74 -3.42
CA VAL A 41 -5.01 5.33 -3.37
C VAL A 41 -5.67 4.68 -2.16
N ASP A 42 -6.19 3.49 -2.37
CA ASP A 42 -6.67 2.57 -1.32
C ASP A 42 -5.79 1.32 -1.35
N MET A 43 -5.18 0.98 -0.22
CA MET A 43 -4.23 -0.12 -0.12
C MET A 43 -4.54 -1.05 1.05
N HIS A 44 -4.32 -2.34 0.85
CA HIS A 44 -4.24 -3.32 1.94
C HIS A 44 -2.79 -3.75 2.07
N VAL A 45 -2.22 -3.58 3.26
CA VAL A 45 -0.80 -3.80 3.55
C VAL A 45 -0.69 -4.79 4.70
N HIS A 46 0.00 -5.90 4.43
CA HIS A 46 0.26 -6.94 5.42
C HIS A 46 1.50 -6.60 6.23
N VAL A 47 1.40 -6.75 7.54
CA VAL A 47 2.49 -6.60 8.51
C VAL A 47 2.48 -7.78 9.48
N ASP A 48 3.55 -7.92 10.26
CA ASP A 48 3.65 -8.91 11.34
C ASP A 48 2.37 -8.89 12.23
N PRO A 49 1.65 -10.02 12.39
CA PRO A 49 0.43 -10.09 13.20
C PRO A 49 0.63 -9.73 14.68
N GLU A 50 1.84 -9.89 15.22
CA GLU A 50 2.17 -9.54 16.61
C GLU A 50 2.57 -8.07 16.77
N MET A 51 2.54 -7.28 15.69
CA MET A 51 2.87 -5.87 15.71
C MET A 51 1.83 -5.06 16.49
N THR A 52 2.31 -4.19 17.38
CA THR A 52 1.42 -3.28 18.10
C THR A 52 0.66 -2.35 17.15
N VAL A 53 -0.59 -2.02 17.51
CA VAL A 53 -1.43 -1.07 16.75
C VAL A 53 -0.73 0.28 16.52
N ALA A 54 0.04 0.76 17.52
CA ALA A 54 0.79 1.99 17.39
C ALA A 54 1.88 1.91 16.30
N ARG A 55 2.62 0.79 16.23
CA ARG A 55 3.65 0.61 15.20
C ARG A 55 3.03 0.40 13.82
N SER A 56 1.96 -0.38 13.71
CA SER A 56 1.30 -0.58 12.41
C SER A 56 0.66 0.70 11.87
N HIS A 57 0.12 1.56 12.75
CA HIS A 57 -0.33 2.90 12.38
C HIS A 57 0.82 3.78 11.87
N GLN A 58 2.01 3.71 12.48
CA GLN A 58 3.19 4.40 11.96
C GLN A 58 3.59 3.89 10.57
N ILE A 59 3.56 2.58 10.34
CA ILE A 59 3.84 1.99 9.01
C ILE A 59 2.83 2.51 7.97
N ALA A 60 1.54 2.56 8.31
CA ALA A 60 0.52 3.13 7.42
C ALA A 60 0.85 4.58 7.02
N HIS A 61 1.31 5.40 7.97
CA HIS A 61 1.79 6.76 7.70
C HIS A 61 3.07 6.79 6.84
N GLU A 62 4.03 5.91 7.13
CA GLU A 62 5.28 5.80 6.36
C GLU A 62 4.98 5.43 4.90
N VAL A 63 4.08 4.46 4.65
CA VAL A 63 3.61 4.08 3.31
C VAL A 63 2.96 5.27 2.58
N LYS A 64 2.00 5.92 3.23
CA LYS A 64 1.34 7.12 2.68
C LYS A 64 2.35 8.19 2.30
N ASN A 65 3.27 8.49 3.20
CA ASN A 65 4.29 9.52 2.97
C ASN A 65 5.24 9.13 1.83
N ALA A 66 5.69 7.88 1.76
CA ALA A 66 6.55 7.39 0.69
C ALA A 66 5.93 7.60 -0.69
N ILE A 67 4.63 7.31 -0.83
CA ILE A 67 3.89 7.48 -2.08
C ILE A 67 3.68 8.96 -2.40
N CYS A 68 3.09 9.74 -1.47
CA CYS A 68 2.75 11.14 -1.70
C CYS A 68 3.99 12.01 -1.97
N ASN A 69 5.12 11.72 -1.30
CA ASN A 69 6.36 12.47 -1.51
C ASN A 69 7.00 12.17 -2.86
N ARG A 70 6.85 10.95 -3.39
CA ARG A 70 7.46 10.54 -4.66
C ARG A 70 6.57 10.81 -5.86
N ILE A 71 5.25 10.82 -5.67
CA ILE A 71 4.25 11.00 -6.73
C ILE A 71 3.31 12.15 -6.33
N PRO A 72 3.66 13.41 -6.63
CA PRO A 72 2.90 14.59 -6.15
C PRO A 72 1.44 14.68 -6.64
N THR A 73 1.07 13.93 -7.68
CA THR A 73 -0.32 13.83 -8.15
C THR A 73 -1.19 12.95 -7.24
N VAL A 74 -0.60 12.08 -6.41
CA VAL A 74 -1.31 11.35 -5.36
C VAL A 74 -1.55 12.30 -4.20
N ARG A 75 -2.82 12.64 -3.98
CA ARG A 75 -3.24 13.58 -2.94
C ARG A 75 -3.35 12.93 -1.57
N ASP A 76 -3.77 11.67 -1.55
CA ASP A 76 -3.94 10.89 -0.33
C ASP A 76 -3.86 9.39 -0.59
N VAL A 77 -3.48 8.64 0.45
CA VAL A 77 -3.41 7.18 0.49
C VAL A 77 -4.11 6.71 1.76
N LEU A 78 -5.15 5.91 1.60
CA LEU A 78 -5.78 5.16 2.69
C LEU A 78 -5.11 3.78 2.76
N VAL A 79 -4.59 3.43 3.93
CA VAL A 79 -3.92 2.15 4.16
C VAL A 79 -4.69 1.35 5.20
N HIS A 80 -5.21 0.20 4.79
CA HIS A 80 -5.72 -0.85 5.65
C HIS A 80 -4.55 -1.77 6.02
N ILE A 81 -4.31 -1.92 7.33
CA ILE A 81 -3.34 -2.89 7.82
C ILE A 81 -4.04 -4.24 7.98
N GLU A 82 -3.40 -5.27 7.43
CA GLU A 82 -3.82 -6.66 7.55
C GLU A 82 -2.72 -7.47 8.27
N PRO A 83 -3.07 -8.50 9.05
CA PRO A 83 -2.09 -9.43 9.57
C PRO A 83 -1.55 -10.32 8.45
N ALA A 84 -0.24 -10.47 8.36
CA ALA A 84 0.37 -11.44 7.47
C ALA A 84 -0.03 -12.87 7.87
N GLN A 85 -0.27 -13.72 6.87
CA GLN A 85 -0.52 -15.14 7.09
C GLN A 85 0.78 -15.80 7.58
N PRO A 86 0.73 -16.71 8.57
CA PRO A 86 1.88 -17.52 8.93
C PRO A 86 2.36 -18.23 7.68
N ARG A 87 3.67 -18.20 7.42
CA ARG A 87 4.26 -19.00 6.34
C ARG A 87 4.01 -20.46 6.72
N SER A 88 3.04 -21.11 6.07
CA SER A 88 2.81 -22.53 6.23
C SER A 88 4.02 -23.28 5.69
N GLU A 89 4.88 -23.74 6.60
CA GLU A 89 5.93 -24.69 6.28
C GLU A 89 5.22 -25.94 5.75
N HIS A 90 5.29 -26.16 4.44
CA HIS A 90 4.94 -27.45 3.87
C HIS A 90 5.98 -28.45 4.38
N VAL A 91 5.68 -29.12 5.49
CA VAL A 91 6.35 -30.34 5.88
C VAL A 91 5.96 -31.37 4.82
N GLN A 92 6.84 -31.57 3.83
CA GLN A 92 6.82 -32.76 2.99
C GLN A 92 7.19 -33.94 3.89
N THR A 93 6.18 -34.68 4.34
CA THR A 93 6.33 -36.01 4.91
C THR A 93 6.68 -37.03 3.82
#